data_AF-A0A1Q9MW23-F1
#
_entry.id   AF-A0A1Q9MW23-F1
#
_cell.length_a   1.000
_cell.length_b   1.000
_cell.length_c   1.000
_cell.angle_alpha   90.00
_cell.angle_beta   90.00
_cell.angle_gamma   90.00
#
_symmetry.space_group_name_H-M   'P 1'
#
loop_
_entity.id
_entity.type
_entity.pdbx_description
1 polymer ?
#
loop_
_entity_poly.entity_id
_entity_poly.type
_entity_poly.pdbx_seq_one_letter_code
_entity_poly.pdbx_strand_id
1 'polypeptide(L)'
;MILYDHVYIYSDQSDPVRYVNLDLLGCNGRPETQFYHLEIRSGKYSITHKKIPFDPTDLHQVYEIRQVPDRKNILKAFSKQFPKK
;
A
#
# COMPACT_ATOMS: atom_id res chain seq x y z
N MET A 1 -7.92 15.23 -13.11
CA MET A 1 -7.81 14.22 -12.04
C MET A 1 -6.54 14.54 -11.26
N ILE A 2 -6.61 14.51 -9.93
CA ILE A 2 -5.48 14.71 -9.04
C ILE A 2 -5.23 13.40 -8.31
N LEU A 3 -4.00 12.89 -8.43
CA LEU A 3 -3.52 11.74 -7.67
C LEU A 3 -2.76 12.27 -6.46
N TYR A 4 -3.10 11.77 -5.28
CA TYR A 4 -2.44 12.13 -4.04
C TYR A 4 -2.25 10.90 -3.16
N ASP A 5 -1.42 11.04 -2.13
CA ASP A 5 -1.10 9.99 -1.15
C ASP A 5 -0.91 10.66 0.22
N HIS A 6 -0.59 9.88 1.26
CA HIS A 6 -0.30 10.25 2.65
C HIS A 6 -1.46 10.02 3.64
N VAL A 7 -2.70 9.87 3.19
CA VAL A 7 -3.86 9.76 4.11
C VAL A 7 -4.15 8.32 4.58
N TYR A 8 -3.35 7.31 4.17
CA TYR A 8 -3.49 5.89 4.57
C TYR A 8 -4.91 5.29 4.38
N ILE A 9 -5.75 5.94 3.57
CA ILE A 9 -7.16 5.62 3.37
C ILE A 9 -7.50 5.85 1.90
N TYR A 10 -7.89 4.80 1.19
CA TYR A 10 -8.41 4.93 -0.18
C TYR A 10 -9.58 5.92 -0.25
N SER A 11 -9.55 6.80 -1.25
CA SER A 11 -10.63 7.71 -1.58
C SER A 11 -10.66 7.95 -3.08
N ASP A 12 -11.85 7.94 -3.68
CA ASP A 12 -12.09 8.30 -5.07
C ASP A 12 -13.34 9.18 -5.12
N GLN A 13 -13.12 10.50 -5.19
CA GLN A 13 -14.18 11.50 -5.17
C GLN A 13 -14.25 12.17 -6.52
N SER A 14 -15.46 12.36 -7.05
CA SER A 14 -15.69 12.88 -8.39
C SER A 14 -16.76 13.96 -8.39
N ASP A 15 -16.41 15.20 -8.02
CA ASP A 15 -17.09 16.47 -8.34
C ASP A 15 -16.34 17.64 -7.67
N PRO A 16 -16.04 18.78 -8.31
CA PRO A 16 -16.01 19.07 -9.76
C PRO A 16 -14.75 18.55 -10.47
N VAL A 17 -13.77 18.07 -9.70
CA VAL A 17 -12.53 17.45 -10.18
C VAL A 17 -12.39 16.10 -9.50
N ARG A 18 -11.95 15.08 -10.23
CA ARG A 18 -11.69 13.76 -9.64
C ARG A 18 -10.42 13.76 -8.78
N TYR A 19 -10.52 13.40 -7.51
CA TYR A 19 -9.42 13.24 -6.56
C TYR A 19 -9.29 11.77 -6.16
N VAL A 20 -8.13 11.17 -6.39
CA VAL A 20 -7.87 9.77 -6.03
C VAL A 20 -6.70 9.68 -5.05
N ASN A 21 -6.96 9.16 -3.86
CA ASN A 21 -5.92 8.74 -2.92
C ASN A 21 -5.50 7.30 -3.22
N LEU A 22 -4.21 7.11 -3.50
CA LEU A 22 -3.67 5.81 -3.89
C LEU A 22 -3.35 4.90 -2.69
N ASP A 23 -3.44 5.35 -1.44
CA ASP A 23 -3.11 4.49 -0.27
C ASP A 23 -1.69 3.87 -0.38
N LEU A 24 -1.25 3.11 0.63
CA LEU A 24 0.13 2.62 0.69
C LEU A 24 0.31 1.19 0.18
N LEU A 25 1.42 0.99 -0.53
CA LEU A 25 1.79 -0.31 -1.10
C LEU A 25 2.32 -1.30 -0.04
N GLY A 26 3.02 -0.81 0.99
CA GLY A 26 3.75 -1.63 1.97
C GLY A 26 3.43 -1.39 3.45
N CYS A 27 2.71 -0.31 3.77
CA CYS A 27 2.35 0.01 5.15
C CYS A 27 0.86 -0.27 5.38
N ASN A 28 0.50 -1.54 5.30
CA ASN A 28 -0.85 -2.02 5.51
C ASN A 28 -0.86 -2.96 6.73
N GLY A 29 -1.93 -2.90 7.53
CA GLY A 29 -2.11 -3.79 8.68
C GLY A 29 -2.38 -5.25 8.31
N ARG A 30 -2.39 -5.57 7.02
CA ARG A 30 -2.58 -6.91 6.44
C ARG A 30 -1.43 -7.20 5.47
N PRO A 31 -1.06 -8.47 5.27
CA PRO A 31 -0.07 -8.87 4.28
C PRO A 31 -0.67 -8.80 2.86
N GLU A 32 -1.05 -7.59 2.47
CA GLU A 32 -1.65 -7.26 1.19
C GLU A 32 -0.98 -6.00 0.64
N THR A 33 -0.53 -6.06 -0.60
CA THR A 33 -0.09 -4.91 -1.38
C THR A 33 -1.29 -4.32 -2.11
N GLN A 34 -1.38 -3.00 -2.12
CA GLN A 34 -2.41 -2.26 -2.85
C GLN A 34 -1.73 -1.40 -3.92
N PHE A 35 -2.28 -1.39 -5.13
CA PHE A 35 -1.81 -0.53 -6.21
C PHE A 35 -2.94 -0.22 -7.19
N TYR A 36 -2.68 0.73 -8.08
CA TYR A 36 -3.66 1.25 -9.03
C TYR A 36 -3.12 1.11 -10.42
N HIS A 37 -4.01 0.72 -11.33
CA HIS A 37 -3.73 0.69 -12.74
C HIS A 37 -4.54 1.81 -13.40
N LEU A 38 -3.85 2.88 -13.80
CA LEU A 38 -4.41 3.96 -14.61
C LEU A 38 -4.18 3.62 -16.08
N GLU A 39 -5.27 3.43 -16.82
CA GLU A 39 -5.25 3.24 -18.26
C GLU A 39 -5.77 4.51 -18.94
N ILE A 40 -5.01 5.02 -19.92
CA ILE A 40 -5.37 6.21 -20.70
C ILE A 40 -5.41 5.80 -22.17
N ARG A 41 -6.59 5.91 -22.80
CA ARG A 41 -6.78 5.61 -24.23
C ARG A 41 -7.74 6.59 -24.87
N SER A 42 -7.34 7.17 -26.01
CA SER A 42 -8.17 8.05 -26.83
C SER A 42 -8.86 9.17 -26.03
N GLY A 43 -8.11 9.84 -25.16
CA GLY A 43 -8.62 10.93 -24.31
C GLY A 43 -9.54 10.50 -23.16
N LYS A 44 -9.81 9.20 -23.02
CA LYS A 44 -10.52 8.61 -21.88
C LYS A 44 -9.52 7.97 -20.93
N TYR A 45 -9.89 7.90 -19.66
CA TYR A 45 -9.10 7.22 -18.65
C TYR A 45 -9.97 6.34 -17.75
N SER A 46 -9.41 5.23 -17.29
CA SER A 46 -9.97 4.34 -16.28
C SER A 46 -8.92 4.09 -15.21
N ILE A 47 -9.37 3.90 -13.98
CA ILE A 47 -8.50 3.53 -12.86
C ILE A 47 -9.07 2.30 -12.20
N THR A 48 -8.22 1.31 -11.98
CA THR A 48 -8.59 0.08 -11.29
C THR A 48 -7.73 -0.06 -10.05
N HIS A 49 -8.38 -0.18 -8.90
CA HIS A 49 -7.72 -0.54 -7.64
C HIS A 49 -7.51 -2.05 -7.59
N LYS A 50 -6.29 -2.48 -7.28
CA LYS A 50 -5.94 -3.89 -7.09
C LYS A 50 -5.35 -4.10 -5.70
N LYS A 51 -5.80 -5.18 -5.06
CA LYS A 51 -5.20 -5.70 -3.83
C LYS A 51 -4.66 -7.09 -4.10
N ILE A 52 -3.41 -7.33 -3.73
CA ILE A 52 -2.75 -8.62 -3.92
C ILE A 52 -2.18 -9.07 -2.58
N PRO A 53 -2.60 -10.24 -2.05
CA PRO A 53 -1.99 -10.81 -0.86
C PRO A 53 -0.53 -11.21 -1.15
N PHE A 54 0.34 -11.09 -0.16
CA PHE A 54 1.73 -11.52 -0.26
C PHE A 54 2.15 -12.31 1.00
N ASP A 55 3.22 -13.09 0.90
CA ASP A 55 3.83 -13.74 2.05
C ASP A 55 4.91 -12.82 2.66
N PRO A 56 4.75 -12.37 3.92
CA PRO A 56 5.72 -11.49 4.56
C PRO A 56 6.95 -12.21 5.11
N THR A 57 7.05 -13.54 4.97
CA THR A 57 8.17 -14.33 5.51
C THR A 57 9.51 -13.81 5.03
N ASP A 58 9.65 -13.56 3.72
CA ASP A 58 10.89 -13.05 3.13
C ASP A 58 11.24 -11.66 3.65
N LEU A 59 10.24 -10.80 3.85
CA LEU A 59 10.42 -9.47 4.43
C LEU A 59 10.98 -9.57 5.86
N HIS A 60 10.41 -10.45 6.68
CA HIS A 60 10.88 -10.66 8.05
C HIS A 60 12.32 -11.20 8.08
N GLN A 61 12.65 -12.17 7.22
CA GLN A 61 14.00 -12.71 7.12
C GLN A 61 15.01 -11.63 6.72
N VAL A 62 14.67 -10.78 5.75
CA VAL A 62 15.55 -9.68 5.32
C VAL A 62 15.75 -8.66 6.44
N TYR A 63 14.72 -8.35 7.23
CA TYR A 63 14.86 -7.46 8.40
C TYR A 63 15.82 -8.02 9.44
N GLU A 64 15.82 -9.34 9.65
CA GLU A 64 16.74 -10.03 10.55
C GLU A 64 18.17 -10.06 10.01
N ILE A 65 18.35 -10.49 8.76
CA ILE A 65 19.66 -10.55 8.07
C ILE A 65 20.34 -9.19 8.06
N ARG A 66 19.58 -8.11 7.78
CA ARG A 66 20.09 -6.74 7.74
C ARG A 66 20.23 -6.10 9.11
N GLN A 67 19.91 -6.81 10.19
CA GLN A 67 19.92 -6.31 11.57
C GLN A 67 19.19 -4.97 11.70
N VAL A 68 18.02 -4.85 11.07
CA VAL A 68 17.26 -3.59 11.06
C VAL A 68 17.01 -3.15 12.51
N PRO A 69 17.48 -1.95 12.91
CA PRO A 69 17.25 -1.43 14.25
C PRO A 69 15.77 -1.36 14.54
N ASP A 70 15.37 -1.79 15.73
CA ASP A 70 13.99 -1.76 16.18
C ASP A 70 12.97 -2.42 15.22
N ARG A 71 13.41 -3.46 14.48
CA ARG A 71 12.57 -4.20 13.52
C ARG A 71 11.19 -4.57 14.05
N LYS A 72 11.10 -4.92 15.33
CA LYS A 72 9.84 -5.30 15.97
C LYS A 72 8.85 -4.14 15.98
N ASN A 73 9.26 -2.94 16.37
CA ASN A 73 8.37 -1.79 16.39
C ASN A 73 8.09 -1.27 14.99
N ILE A 74 9.04 -1.34 14.07
CA ILE A 74 8.82 -0.97 12.66
C ILE A 74 7.76 -1.87 12.03
N LEU A 75 7.90 -3.19 12.12
CA LEU A 75 6.92 -4.15 11.59
C LEU A 75 5.55 -3.99 12.27
N LYS A 76 5.52 -3.66 13.57
CA LYS A 76 4.28 -3.30 14.29
C LYS A 76 3.60 -2.09 13.70
N ALA A 77 4.36 -1.00 13.52
CA ALA A 77 3.84 0.30 13.18
C ALA A 77 3.33 0.34 11.75
N PHE A 78 4.10 -0.24 10.82
CA PHE A 78 3.83 -0.11 9.39
C PHE A 78 3.08 -1.32 8.82
N SER A 79 3.35 -2.52 9.31
CA SER A 79 2.78 -3.73 8.72
C SER A 79 1.71 -4.38 9.62
N LYS A 80 1.64 -3.99 10.91
CA LYS A 80 0.89 -4.68 12.00
C LYS A 80 1.09 -6.20 12.01
N GLN A 81 2.16 -6.65 11.37
CA GLN A 81 2.47 -8.06 11.15
C GLN A 81 3.47 -8.46 12.22
N PHE A 82 3.11 -9.53 12.92
CA PHE A 82 4.04 -10.21 13.81
C PHE A 82 3.92 -11.70 13.59
N PRO A 83 5.05 -12.42 13.53
CA PRO A 83 5.00 -13.85 13.80
C PRO A 83 4.44 -14.04 15.21
N LYS A 84 3.39 -14.85 15.34
CA LYS A 84 3.01 -15.40 16.64
C LYS A 84 4.21 -16.23 17.12
N LYS A 85 4.65 -15.97 18.35
CA LYS A 85 5.67 -16.77 19.03
C LYS A 85 5.23 -18.22 19.13
#